data_AF-A0A9W6KDV2-F1
#
_entry.id   AF-A0A9W6KDV2-F1
#
_cell.length_a   1.000
_cell.length_b   1.000
_cell.length_c   1.000
_cell.angle_alpha   90.00
_cell.angle_beta   90.00
_cell.angle_gamma   90.00
#
_symmetry.space_group_name_H-M   'P 1'
#
loop_
_entity.id
_entity.type
_entity.pdbx_description
1 polymer ?
#
loop_
_entity_poly.entity_id
_entity_poly.type
_entity_poly.pdbx_seq_one_letter_code
_entity_poly.pdbx_strand_id
1 'polypeptide(L)'
;MNERRWWNGSWSRLTRRDVFVHNAADGRWQVELRRGGPAGRVRTRAFESEGEAIAWIESAVVAVEPNWREIGAAQRGRAKARTRRKVAKSGSGGDTGGLVA
;
A
#
# COMPACT_ATOMS: atom_id res chain seq x y z
N MET A 1 6.79 7.87 0.12
CA MET A 1 7.38 6.53 0.31
C MET A 1 6.52 5.56 -0.48
N ASN A 2 7.07 4.99 -1.55
CA ASN A 2 6.34 4.05 -2.41
C ASN A 2 6.54 2.64 -1.86
N GLU A 3 5.67 2.25 -0.93
CA GLU A 3 5.70 0.94 -0.31
C GLU A 3 4.58 0.10 -0.93
N ARG A 4 4.95 -1.04 -1.54
CA ARG A 4 3.98 -1.99 -2.08
C ARG A 4 4.04 -3.27 -1.29
N ARG A 5 2.89 -3.93 -1.13
CA ARG A 5 2.79 -5.17 -0.38
C ARG A 5 1.92 -6.16 -1.14
N TRP A 6 2.34 -7.41 -1.14
CA TRP A 6 1.57 -8.55 -1.64
C TRP A 6 1.34 -9.56 -0.52
N TRP A 7 0.21 -10.24 -0.59
CA TRP A 7 -0.16 -11.26 0.37
C TRP A 7 -0.80 -12.44 -0.36
N ASN A 8 -0.47 -13.66 0.05
CA ASN A 8 -0.93 -14.88 -0.59
C ASN A 8 -2.37 -15.29 -0.24
N GLY A 9 -3.14 -14.43 0.42
CA GLY A 9 -4.53 -14.71 0.81
C GLY A 9 -4.69 -15.78 1.90
N SER A 10 -3.59 -16.31 2.44
CA SER A 10 -3.65 -17.38 3.44
C SER A 10 -3.67 -16.81 4.85
N TRP A 11 -4.68 -17.23 5.62
CA TRP A 11 -4.85 -16.87 7.04
C TRP A 11 -4.17 -17.87 7.98
N SER A 12 -3.82 -19.07 7.49
CA SER A 12 -3.22 -20.10 8.31
C SER A 12 -1.77 -19.77 8.65
N ARG A 13 -1.38 -19.95 9.92
CA ARG A 13 -0.06 -19.54 10.44
C ARG A 13 1.13 -20.12 9.68
N LEU A 14 1.03 -21.37 9.22
CA LEU A 14 2.12 -22.08 8.54
C LEU A 14 2.26 -21.71 7.05
N THR A 15 1.16 -21.32 6.41
CA THR A 15 1.11 -21.05 4.97
C THR A 15 1.02 -19.56 4.66
N ARG A 16 0.84 -18.70 5.67
CA ARG A 16 0.82 -17.24 5.49
C ARG A 16 2.14 -16.74 4.93
N ARG A 17 2.05 -16.01 3.83
CA ARG A 17 3.19 -15.36 3.19
C ARG A 17 2.86 -13.94 2.82
N ASP A 18 3.80 -13.06 3.12
CA ASP A 18 3.69 -11.63 2.88
C ASP A 18 4.96 -11.20 2.14
N VAL A 19 4.81 -10.34 1.13
CA VAL A 19 5.93 -9.73 0.42
C VAL A 19 5.79 -8.23 0.53
N PHE A 20 6.89 -7.56 0.86
CA PHE A 20 6.97 -6.12 0.98
C PHE A 20 8.03 -5.62 0.01
N VAL A 21 7.74 -4.47 -0.60
CA VAL A 21 8.67 -3.78 -1.47
C VAL A 21 8.73 -2.34 -1.02
N HIS A 22 9.93 -1.89 -0.68
CA HIS A 22 10.19 -0.53 -0.25
C HIS A 22 11.51 -0.03 -0.81
N ASN A 23 11.61 1.28 -0.99
CA ASN A 23 12.86 1.92 -1.35
C ASN A 23 13.72 2.08 -0.09
N ALA A 24 14.93 1.54 -0.13
CA ALA A 24 15.92 1.70 0.93
C ALA A 24 16.57 3.09 0.85
N ALA A 25 17.10 3.57 1.97
CA ALA A 25 17.75 4.88 2.07
C ALA A 25 18.95 5.02 1.10
N ASP A 26 19.58 3.91 0.74
CA ASP A 26 20.67 3.82 -0.25
C ASP A 26 20.23 3.96 -1.72
N GLY A 27 18.97 4.31 -1.98
CA GLY A 27 18.39 4.42 -3.33
C GLY A 27 18.02 3.10 -3.99
N ARG A 28 18.37 1.96 -3.39
CA ARG A 28 18.07 0.61 -3.88
C ARG A 28 16.66 0.18 -3.48
N TRP A 29 16.05 -0.68 -4.30
CA TRP A 29 14.75 -1.28 -4.01
C TRP A 29 14.93 -2.58 -3.24
N GLN A 30 14.30 -2.69 -2.07
CA GLN A 30 14.35 -3.92 -1.27
C GLN A 30 13.01 -4.66 -1.34
N VAL A 31 13.10 -5.96 -1.58
CA VAL A 31 12.00 -6.91 -1.53
C VAL A 31 12.18 -7.81 -0.33
N GLU A 32 11.25 -7.76 0.61
CA GLU A 32 11.23 -8.60 1.80
C GLU A 32 10.13 -9.65 1.67
N LEU A 33 10.53 -10.93 1.62
CA LEU A 33 9.62 -12.08 1.61
C LEU A 33 9.55 -12.69 3.00
N ARG A 34 8.36 -12.72 3.58
CA ARG A 34 8.09 -13.31 4.88
C ARG A 34 7.27 -14.60 4.72
N ARG A 35 7.74 -15.70 5.31
CA ARG A 35 7.11 -17.02 5.21
C ARG A 35 6.85 -17.59 6.61
N GLY A 36 5.60 -17.85 6.98
CA GLY A 36 5.24 -18.53 8.23
C GLY A 36 4.89 -17.61 9.43
N GLY A 37 4.39 -16.41 9.16
CA GLY A 37 3.93 -15.48 10.22
C GLY A 37 5.07 -14.76 10.96
N PRO A 38 4.84 -14.25 12.19
CA PRO A 38 5.76 -13.35 12.89
C PRO A 38 7.11 -13.99 13.25
N ALA A 39 7.15 -15.28 13.57
CA ALA A 39 8.37 -16.07 13.80
C ALA A 39 8.90 -16.76 12.52
N GLY A 40 8.33 -16.40 11.36
CA GLY A 40 8.64 -16.99 10.07
C GLY A 40 10.02 -16.60 9.53
N ARG A 41 10.43 -17.25 8.44
CA ARG A 41 11.66 -16.90 7.73
C ARG A 41 11.45 -15.61 6.95
N VAL A 42 12.36 -14.67 7.12
CA VAL A 42 12.45 -13.45 6.33
C VAL A 42 13.59 -13.61 5.33
N ARG A 43 13.33 -13.27 4.07
CA ARG A 43 14.34 -13.18 3.02
C ARG A 43 14.26 -11.81 2.38
N THR A 44 15.38 -11.10 2.35
CA THR A 44 15.44 -9.78 1.72
C THR A 44 16.32 -9.86 0.49
N ARG A 45 15.88 -9.21 -0.60
CA ARG A 45 16.68 -9.01 -1.81
C ARG A 45 16.69 -7.54 -2.17
N ALA A 46 17.83 -7.06 -2.65
CA ALA A 46 17.98 -5.71 -3.17
C ALA A 46 18.03 -5.74 -4.70
N PHE A 47 17.43 -4.72 -5.31
CA PHE A 47 17.34 -4.48 -6.74
C PHE A 47 17.69 -3.02 -7.01
N GLU A 48 18.15 -2.74 -8.21
CA GLU A 48 18.55 -1.38 -8.60
C GLU A 48 17.34 -0.51 -8.98
N SER A 49 16.25 -1.12 -9.44
CA SER A 49 15.06 -0.43 -9.94
C SER A 49 13.74 -1.04 -9.45
N GLU A 50 12.69 -0.21 -9.35
CA GLU A 50 11.34 -0.65 -8.95
C GLU A 50 10.79 -1.70 -9.93
N GLY A 51 10.95 -1.45 -11.23
CA GLY A 51 10.43 -2.33 -12.28
C GLY A 51 11.07 -3.73 -12.23
N GLU A 52 12.36 -3.80 -11.94
CA GLU A 52 13.08 -5.07 -11.83
C GLU A 52 12.65 -5.86 -10.59
N ALA A 53 12.45 -5.18 -9.46
CA ALA A 53 11.90 -5.78 -8.26
C ALA A 53 10.48 -6.35 -8.50
N ILE A 54 9.62 -5.61 -9.21
CA ILE A 54 8.26 -6.05 -9.54
C ILE A 54 8.28 -7.24 -10.49
N ALA A 55 9.02 -7.17 -11.59
CA ALA A 55 9.14 -8.25 -12.56
C ALA A 55 9.66 -9.54 -11.90
N TRP A 56 10.62 -9.41 -10.98
CA TRP A 56 11.12 -10.53 -10.20
C TRP A 56 10.03 -11.10 -9.27
N ILE A 57 9.22 -10.28 -8.61
CA ILE A 57 8.12 -10.78 -7.77
C ILE A 57 7.09 -11.51 -8.63
N GLU A 58 6.71 -10.96 -9.77
CA GLU A 58 5.74 -11.58 -10.67
C GLU A 58 6.22 -12.95 -11.16
N SER A 59 7.48 -13.04 -11.58
CA SER A 59 8.06 -14.29 -12.09
C SER A 59 8.44 -15.29 -10.98
N ALA A 60 9.10 -14.86 -9.92
CA ALA A 60 9.68 -15.75 -8.91
C ALA A 60 8.75 -16.05 -7.72
N VAL A 61 7.70 -15.24 -7.53
CA VAL A 61 6.80 -15.38 -6.37
C VAL A 61 5.37 -15.63 -6.82
N VAL A 62 4.82 -14.76 -7.66
CA VAL A 62 3.42 -14.84 -8.10
C VAL A 62 3.18 -16.02 -9.02
N ALA A 63 4.08 -16.26 -9.99
CA ALA A 63 3.95 -17.41 -10.89
C ALA A 63 4.18 -18.77 -10.19
N VAL A 64 4.92 -18.78 -9.08
CA VAL A 64 5.26 -20.02 -8.36
C VAL A 64 4.12 -20.49 -7.46
N GLU A 65 3.30 -19.58 -6.94
CA GLU A 65 2.25 -19.94 -5.99
C GLU A 65 0.95 -19.19 -6.26
N PRO A 66 -0.22 -19.87 -6.29
CA PRO A 66 -1.47 -19.20 -6.58
C PRO A 66 -1.92 -18.29 -5.42
N ASN A 67 -2.81 -17.34 -5.73
CA ASN A 67 -3.53 -16.47 -4.78
C ASN A 67 -2.78 -15.26 -4.18
N TRP A 68 -1.67 -14.83 -4.77
CA TRP A 68 -1.08 -13.54 -4.42
C TRP A 68 -2.00 -12.37 -4.80
N ARG A 69 -2.16 -11.42 -3.88
CA ARG A 69 -2.94 -10.19 -4.04
C ARG A 69 -2.14 -8.99 -3.57
N GLU A 70 -2.11 -7.93 -4.35
CA GLU A 70 -1.52 -6.65 -3.93
C GLU A 70 -2.42 -5.98 -2.88
N ILE A 71 -1.91 -5.76 -1.67
CA ILE A 71 -2.59 -5.02 -0.59
C ILE A 71 -1.86 -3.70 -0.39
N GLY A 72 -2.29 -2.65 -1.08
CA GLY A 72 -1.64 -1.34 -0.93
C GLY A 72 -1.94 -0.32 -2.03
N ALA A 73 -2.46 -0.75 -3.19
CA ALA A 73 -2.90 0.16 -4.26
C ALA A 73 -3.86 1.27 -3.76
N ALA A 74 -4.65 1.00 -2.72
CA ALA A 74 -5.58 1.97 -2.14
C ALA A 74 -4.89 3.20 -1.50
N GLN A 75 -3.63 3.11 -1.07
CA GLN A 75 -2.89 4.30 -0.58
C GLN A 75 -2.46 5.24 -1.72
N ARG A 76 -2.23 4.71 -2.94
CA ARG A 76 -1.95 5.55 -4.12
C ARG A 76 -3.13 6.44 -4.53
N GLY A 77 -4.37 6.01 -4.28
CA GLY A 77 -5.56 6.82 -4.53
C GLY A 77 -5.93 7.79 -3.39
N ARG A 78 -5.64 7.43 -2.12
CA ARG A 78 -6.19 8.15 -0.95
C ARG A 78 -5.38 9.37 -0.52
N ALA A 79 -4.12 9.49 -0.95
CA ALA A 79 -3.29 10.67 -0.65
C ALA A 79 -3.72 11.95 -1.41
N LYS A 80 -4.42 11.84 -2.55
CA LYS A 80 -4.99 13.00 -3.26
C LYS A 80 -6.39 13.42 -2.77
N ALA A 81 -7.08 12.58 -2.00
CA ALA A 81 -8.48 12.84 -1.60
C ALA A 81 -8.63 13.73 -0.35
N ARG A 82 -7.56 13.94 0.45
CA ARG A 82 -7.66 14.68 1.72
C ARG A 82 -7.39 16.19 1.62
N THR A 83 -6.89 16.69 0.48
CA THR A 83 -6.59 18.14 0.30
C THR A 83 -7.74 18.92 -0.36
N ARG A 84 -8.91 18.33 -0.56
CA ARG A 84 -10.08 19.06 -1.09
C ARG A 84 -11.16 19.40 -0.07
N ARG A 85 -10.98 19.03 1.20
CA ARG A 85 -11.99 19.24 2.25
C ARG A 85 -11.54 20.28 3.28
N LYS A 86 -10.97 21.41 2.84
CA LYS A 86 -10.65 22.54 3.73
C LYS A 86 -10.66 23.91 3.05
N VAL A 87 -11.57 24.14 2.08
CA VAL A 87 -11.76 25.47 1.47
C VAL A 87 -13.23 25.89 1.30
N ALA A 88 -14.14 25.34 2.09
CA ALA A 88 -15.54 25.76 2.09
C ALA A 88 -16.07 25.94 3.51
N LYS A 89 -15.56 26.95 4.23
CA LYS A 89 -16.23 27.53 5.41
C LYS A 89 -15.71 28.95 5.63
N SER A 90 -15.93 29.84 4.68
CA SER A 90 -15.70 31.28 4.87
C SER A 90 -16.62 32.07 3.95
N GLY A 91 -17.45 32.91 4.54
CA GLY A 91 -18.35 33.85 3.88
C GLY A 91 -19.78 33.31 3.76
N SER A 92 -20.83 34.07 4.01
CA SER A 92 -20.99 35.41 4.58
C SER A 92 -22.50 35.58 4.78
N GLY A 93 -22.94 36.61 5.49
CA GLY A 93 -24.30 36.78 5.99
C GLY A 93 -25.41 36.88 4.94
N GLY A 94 -26.65 36.91 5.45
CA GLY A 94 -27.85 37.06 4.64
C GLY A 94 -29.09 37.12 5.52
N ASP A 95 -29.36 38.33 5.97
CA ASP A 95 -30.60 38.84 6.56
C ASP A 95 -31.89 38.26 5.94
N THR A 96 -32.86 37.87 6.77
CA THR A 96 -34.29 38.02 6.47
C THR A 96 -35.08 38.24 7.76
N GLY A 97 -35.45 39.49 7.99
CA GLY A 97 -36.62 39.82 8.82
C GLY A 97 -37.92 39.28 8.20
N GLY A 98 -38.96 39.13 9.03
CA GLY A 98 -40.30 38.78 8.54
C GLY A 98 -41.24 38.21 9.60
N LEU A 99 -41.80 39.10 10.43
CA LEU A 99 -43.22 39.19 10.80
C LEU A 99 -44.12 37.95 10.53
N VAL A 100 -44.70 37.34 11.57
CA VAL A 100 -46.16 37.24 11.86
C VAL A 100 -46.44 36.17 12.93
N ALA A 101 -47.18 36.56 13.98
CA ALA A 101 -48.33 35.87 14.57
C ALA A 101 -48.69 36.55 15.90
#